data_AF-A0A0K1S1Y8-F1
#
_entry.id   AF-A0A0K1S1Y8-F1
#
_cell.length_a   1.000
_cell.length_b   1.000
_cell.length_c   1.000
_cell.angle_alpha   90.00
_cell.angle_beta   90.00
_cell.angle_gamma   90.00
#
_symmetry.space_group_name_H-M   'P 1'
#
loop_
_entity.id
_entity.type
_entity.pdbx_description
1 polymer ?
#
loop_
_entity_poly.entity_id
_entity_poly.type
_entity_poly.pdbx_seq_one_letter_code
_entity_poly.pdbx_strand_id
1 'polypeptide(L)' 'MERIYGEMANTIDRRCQEYVYNHSNGHLGVGCILFDRSRSLISKSENGLKFLQNLPVTPQ' A
#
# COMPACT_ATOMS: atom_id res chain seq x y z
N MET A 1 4.95 -14.23 -11.48
CA MET A 1 3.90 -14.04 -10.44
C MET A 1 4.19 -12.81 -9.60
N GLU A 2 5.36 -12.70 -8.98
CA GLU A 2 5.75 -11.56 -8.12
C GLU A 2 5.58 -10.18 -8.79
N ARG A 3 6.01 -10.04 -10.05
CA ARG A 3 5.85 -8.79 -10.81
C ARG A 3 4.39 -8.36 -11.00
N ILE A 4 3.47 -9.30 -11.22
CA ILE A 4 2.06 -8.99 -11.47
C ILE A 4 1.42 -8.40 -10.21
N TYR A 5 1.62 -9.04 -9.06
CA TYR A 5 1.07 -8.54 -7.80
C TYR A 5 1.73 -7.25 -7.33
N GLY A 6 3.02 -7.04 -7.62
CA GLY A 6 3.70 -5.77 -7.38
C GLY A 6 3.08 -4.62 -8.18
N GLU A 7 2.88 -4.81 -9.50
CA GLU A 7 2.22 -3.82 -10.35
C GLU A 7 0.77 -3.55 -9.93
N MET A 8 0.04 -4.59 -9.50
CA MET A 8 -1.30 -4.43 -8.94
C MET A 8 -1.28 -3.57 -7.67
N ALA A 9 -0.38 -3.86 -6.72
CA ALA A 9 -0.26 -3.10 -5.48
C ALA A 9 0.08 -1.63 -5.74
N ASN A 10 1.03 -1.35 -6.63
CA ASN A 10 1.41 0.02 -7.02
C ASN A 10 0.26 0.75 -7.75
N THR A 11 -0.49 0.05 -8.60
CA THR A 11 -1.63 0.64 -9.31
C THR A 11 -2.77 0.99 -8.36
N ILE A 12 -3.08 0.11 -7.40
CA ILE A 12 -4.10 0.36 -6.38
C ILE A 12 -3.70 1.59 -5.54
N ASP A 13 -2.47 1.59 -5.05
CA ASP A 13 -1.89 2.69 -4.28
C ASP A 13 -2.06 4.04 -5.00
N ARG A 14 -1.54 4.15 -6.24
CA ARG A 14 -1.62 5.37 -7.05
C ARG A 14 -3.06 5.84 -7.25
N ARG A 15 -3.98 4.94 -7.62
CA ARG A 15 -5.39 5.30 -7.88
C ARG A 15 -6.11 5.77 -6.61
N CYS A 16 -5.81 5.17 -5.47
CA CYS A 16 -6.35 5.60 -4.18
C CYS A 16 -5.80 6.99 -3.79
N GLN A 17 -4.51 7.23 -3.99
CA GLN A 17 -3.93 8.56 -3.75
C GLN A 17 -4.57 9.64 -4.64
N GLU A 18 -4.74 9.36 -5.94
CA GLU A 18 -5.44 10.25 -6.88
C GLU A 18 -6.89 10.51 -6.44
N TYR A 19 -7.60 9.47 -5.99
CA TYR A 19 -8.98 9.61 -5.50
C TYR A 19 -9.05 10.54 -4.28
N VAL A 20 -8.20 10.34 -3.28
CA VAL A 20 -8.16 11.18 -2.07
C VAL A 20 -7.82 12.62 -2.45
N TYR A 21 -6.75 12.82 -3.24
CA TYR A 21 -6.34 14.14 -3.69
C TYR A 21 -7.48 14.92 -4.35
N ASN A 22 -8.20 14.27 -5.28
CA ASN A 22 -9.29 14.89 -6.03
C ASN A 22 -10.54 15.21 -5.17
N HIS A 23 -10.73 14.54 -4.03
CA HIS A 23 -11.96 14.66 -3.22
C HIS A 23 -11.75 15.28 -1.84
N SER A 24 -10.51 15.44 -1.38
CA SER A 24 -10.21 15.99 -0.05
C SER A 24 -9.31 17.23 -0.07
N ASN A 25 -8.91 17.72 -1.26
CA ASN A 25 -7.96 18.84 -1.43
C ASN A 25 -6.65 18.66 -0.60
N GLY A 26 -6.28 17.42 -0.32
CA GLY A 26 -5.19 17.08 0.59
C GLY A 26 -4.21 16.10 -0.04
N HIS A 27 -2.92 16.33 0.16
CA HIS A 27 -1.87 15.39 -0.21
C HIS A 27 -1.71 14.37 0.92
N LEU A 28 -2.33 13.20 0.75
CA LEU A 28 -2.17 12.07 1.67
C LEU A 28 -1.32 10.99 0.99
N GLY A 29 -0.28 10.52 1.67
CA GLY A 29 0.44 9.33 1.25
C GLY A 29 -0.43 8.09 1.43
N VAL A 30 -0.63 7.32 0.36
CA VAL A 30 -1.32 6.02 0.40
C VAL A 30 -0.30 4.90 0.23
N GLY A 31 -0.60 3.73 0.77
CA GLY A 31 0.20 2.52 0.62
C GLY A 31 -0.72 1.29 0.56
N CYS A 32 -0.30 0.26 -0.16
CA CYS A 32 -1.09 -0.96 -0.39
C CYS A 32 -0.33 -2.19 0.10
N ILE A 33 -1.06 -3.13 0.73
CA ILE A 33 -0.57 -4.44 1.13
C ILE A 33 -1.59 -5.48 0.66
N LEU A 34 -1.14 -6.46 -0.13
CA LEU A 34 -1.96 -7.54 -0.64
C LEU A 34 -1.74 -8.79 0.20
N PHE A 35 -2.82 -9.39 0.66
CA PHE A 35 -2.82 -10.66 1.38
C PHE A 35 -3.56 -11.73 0.59
N ASP A 36 -3.15 -12.99 0.76
CA ASP A 36 -3.92 -14.14 0.29
C ASP A 36 -5.10 -14.44 1.23
N ARG A 37 -5.88 -15.48 0.90
CA ARG A 37 -7.03 -15.90 1.71
C ARG A 37 -6.66 -16.43 3.10
N SER A 38 -5.41 -16.85 3.29
CA SER A 38 -4.85 -17.29 4.57
C SER A 38 -4.16 -16.15 5.33
N ARG A 39 -4.28 -14.90 4.85
CA ARG A 39 -3.61 -13.71 5.38
C ARG A 39 -2.08 -13.73 5.27
N SER A 40 -1.54 -14.56 4.38
CA SER A 40 -0.11 -14.47 4.03
C SER A 40 0.10 -13.25 3.14
N LEU A 41 1.20 -12.53 3.37
CA LEU A 41 1.59 -11.41 2.54
C LEU A 41 1.90 -11.88 1.11
N ILE A 42 1.18 -11.37 0.12
CA ILE A 42 1.47 -11.59 -1.31
C ILE A 42 2.44 -10.51 -1.81
N SER A 43 2.14 -9.23 -1.58
CA SER A 43 2.93 -8.10 -2.09
C SER A 43 2.62 -6.80 -1.36
N LYS A 44 3.43 -5.77 -1.60
CA LYS A 44 3.30 -4.41 -1.05
C LYS A 44 3.58 -3.41 -2.16
N SER A 45 2.92 -2.26 -2.13
CA SER A 45 3.33 -1.12 -2.95
C SER A 45 4.61 -0.49 -2.40
N GLU A 46 5.27 0.33 -3.21
CA GLU A 46 6.47 1.06 -2.80
C GLU A 46 6.22 1.93 -1.56
N ASN A 47 5.14 2.72 -1.54
CA ASN A 47 4.79 3.52 -0.37
C ASN A 47 4.38 2.65 0.82
N GLY A 48 3.68 1.54 0.58
CA GLY A 48 3.34 0.57 1.63
C GLY A 48 4.58 0.04 2.34
N LEU A 49 5.65 -0.28 1.60
CA LEU A 49 6.93 -0.66 2.19
C LEU A 49 7.55 0.48 3.02
N LYS A 50 7.60 1.70 2.47
CA LYS A 50 8.16 2.88 3.15
C LYS A 50 7.44 3.17 4.46
N PHE A 51 6.11 3.08 4.50
CA PHE A 51 5.33 3.35 5.69
C PHE A 51 5.53 2.29 6.77
N LEU A 52 5.57 1.02 6.39
CA LEU A 52 5.81 -0.07 7.35
C LEU A 52 7.19 0.00 7.99
N GLN A 53 8.22 0.42 7.26
CA GLN A 53 9.57 0.62 7.80
C GLN A 53 9.61 1.70 8.90
N ASN A 54 8.67 2.65 8.84
CA ASN A 54 8.58 3.78 9.76
C ASN A 54 7.50 3.59 10.85
N LEU A 55 6.82 2.44 10.90
CA LEU A 55 5.89 2.16 11.99
C LEU A 55 6.68 1.73 13.23
N PRO A 56 6.53 2.43 14.38
CA PRO A 56 7.11 1.96 15.63
C PRO A 56 6.50 0.59 15.96
N VAL A 57 7.35 -0.42 16.12
CA VAL A 57 6.92 -1.75 16.57
C VAL A 57 6.55 -1.61 18.04
N THR A 58 5.27 -1.47 18.36
CA THR A 58 4.82 -1.58 19.74
C THR A 58 4.95 -3.05 20.15
N PRO A 59 5.76 -3.41 21.16
CA PRO A 59 5.76 -4.77 21.69
C PRO A 59 4.36 -5.08 22.23
N GLN A 60 3.84 -6.28 21.93
CA GLN A 60 2.64 -6.82 22.58
C GLN A 60 2.96 -7.27 24.01
#